data_AF-A0A098G9Y1-F1
#
_entry.id   AF-A0A098G9Y1-F1
#
_cell.length_a   1.000
_cell.length_b   1.000
_cell.length_c   1.000
_cell.angle_alpha   90.00
_cell.angle_beta   90.00
_cell.angle_gamma   90.00
#
_symmetry.space_group_name_H-M   'P 1'
#
loop_
_entity.id
_entity.type
_entity.pdbx_description
1 polymer ?
#
loop_
_entity_poly.entity_id
_entity_poly.type
_entity_poly.pdbx_seq_one_letter_code
_entity_poly.pdbx_strand_id
1 'polypeptide(L)'
;MNYKITEHYARGEEKFIAEFNELNDARFFMTKKSSIDDVERKKVIYRLYDDHELLHELNKENISITHAKYAEGNGDFNNAVPFIFQVMIKTMDSLERKTIAQFNDKNDANLFVVCKFEDDNTVHDNDLFLIFKDKILIDTVNKTITANRKKESSGSSGNEKGSTYKLSPLSTRPTPGGGPADYWVKNEDE
;
A
#
# COMPACT_ATOMS: atom_id res chain seq x y z
N MET A 1 -15.45 10.01 -11.91
CA MET A 1 -15.42 8.61 -11.45
C MET A 1 -16.80 8.36 -10.89
N ASN A 2 -17.38 7.19 -11.11
CA ASN A 2 -18.83 7.01 -10.90
C ASN A 2 -19.10 6.05 -9.73
N TYR A 3 -18.18 5.10 -9.51
CA TYR A 3 -18.34 4.08 -8.50
C TYR A 3 -17.68 4.50 -7.19
N LYS A 4 -18.48 4.62 -6.14
CA LYS A 4 -18.02 5.05 -4.80
C LYS A 4 -18.22 3.94 -3.79
N ILE A 5 -17.24 3.75 -2.93
CA ILE A 5 -17.30 2.77 -1.85
C ILE A 5 -17.34 3.50 -0.52
N THR A 6 -18.24 3.07 0.36
CA THR A 6 -18.29 3.48 1.74
C THR A 6 -17.96 2.33 2.69
N GLU A 7 -17.41 2.70 3.84
CA GLU A 7 -17.29 1.84 5.00
C GLU A 7 -18.19 2.34 6.12
N HIS A 8 -18.77 1.41 6.87
CA HIS A 8 -19.63 1.72 8.00
C HIS A 8 -19.43 0.72 9.13
N TYR A 9 -18.91 1.21 10.25
CA TYR A 9 -18.76 0.45 11.48
C TYR A 9 -20.09 0.40 12.24
N ALA A 10 -20.36 -0.68 12.97
CA ALA A 10 -21.62 -0.86 13.71
C ALA A 10 -22.01 0.29 14.69
N ARG A 11 -21.06 1.15 15.09
CA ARG A 11 -21.29 2.32 15.95
C ARG A 11 -20.72 3.63 15.36
N GLY A 12 -20.31 3.62 14.09
CA GLY A 12 -19.67 4.76 13.44
C GLY A 12 -20.57 5.40 12.39
N GLU A 13 -20.15 6.56 11.89
CA GLU A 13 -20.77 7.16 10.71
C GLU A 13 -20.31 6.41 9.45
N GLU A 14 -21.17 6.35 8.44
CA GLU A 14 -20.80 5.89 7.11
C GLU A 14 -19.90 6.92 6.42
N LYS A 15 -18.78 6.46 5.85
CA LYS A 15 -17.78 7.33 5.23
C LYS A 15 -17.34 6.77 3.89
N PHE A 16 -17.12 7.66 2.92
CA PHE A 16 -16.46 7.30 1.68
C PHE A 16 -15.01 6.91 1.94
N ILE A 17 -14.54 5.86 1.28
CA ILE A 17 -13.15 5.39 1.41
C ILE A 17 -12.41 5.37 0.10
N ALA A 18 -13.13 5.15 -1.00
CA ALA A 18 -12.54 5.00 -2.30
C ALA A 18 -13.53 5.32 -3.42
N GLU A 19 -13.00 5.70 -4.57
CA GLU A 19 -13.74 6.01 -5.78
C GLU A 19 -13.03 5.46 -7.02
N PHE A 20 -13.78 4.91 -7.97
CA PHE A 20 -13.25 4.15 -9.11
C PHE A 20 -13.92 4.55 -10.42
N ASN A 21 -13.17 4.39 -11.51
CA ASN A 21 -13.71 4.54 -12.85
C ASN A 21 -14.41 3.28 -13.37
N GLU A 22 -14.07 2.10 -12.83
CA GLU A 22 -14.55 0.82 -13.33
C GLU A 22 -15.24 0.03 -12.20
N LEU A 23 -16.39 -0.58 -12.52
CA LEU A 23 -17.19 -1.32 -11.54
C LEU A 23 -16.45 -2.54 -11.00
N ASN A 24 -15.73 -3.23 -11.88
CA ASN A 24 -14.98 -4.43 -11.53
C ASN A 24 -13.89 -4.11 -10.50
N ASP A 25 -13.18 -3.00 -10.70
CA ASP A 25 -12.16 -2.51 -9.78
C ASP A 25 -12.73 -2.22 -8.40
N ALA A 26 -13.88 -1.55 -8.36
CA ALA A 26 -14.57 -1.23 -7.13
C ALA A 26 -15.01 -2.50 -6.38
N ARG A 27 -15.69 -3.43 -7.07
CA ARG A 27 -16.12 -4.71 -6.47
C ARG A 27 -14.95 -5.53 -5.95
N PHE A 28 -13.88 -5.56 -6.73
CA PHE A 28 -12.70 -6.33 -6.41
C PHE A 28 -11.98 -5.78 -5.18
N PHE A 29 -11.75 -4.46 -5.14
CA PHE A 29 -11.19 -3.79 -3.97
C PHE A 29 -12.05 -4.02 -2.73
N MET A 30 -13.37 -3.82 -2.84
CA MET A 30 -14.31 -4.02 -1.75
C MET A 30 -14.24 -5.43 -1.16
N THR A 31 -14.18 -6.45 -2.02
CA THR A 31 -14.12 -7.85 -1.60
C THR A 31 -12.82 -8.18 -0.87
N LYS A 32 -11.68 -7.70 -1.39
CA LYS A 32 -10.37 -7.90 -0.77
C LYS A 32 -10.28 -7.19 0.57
N LYS A 33 -10.73 -5.93 0.64
CA LYS A 33 -10.73 -5.15 1.88
C LYS A 33 -11.65 -5.77 2.94
N SER A 34 -12.85 -6.21 2.56
CA SER A 34 -13.75 -6.94 3.46
C SER A 34 -13.13 -8.22 4.00
N SER A 35 -12.37 -8.95 3.17
CA SER A 35 -11.71 -10.20 3.61
C SER A 35 -10.59 -9.95 4.62
N ILE A 36 -9.83 -8.87 4.45
CA ILE A 36 -8.79 -8.45 5.41
C ILE A 36 -9.41 -8.06 6.74
N ASP A 37 -10.47 -7.25 6.71
CA ASP A 37 -11.15 -6.80 7.92
C ASP A 37 -11.84 -7.95 8.68
N ASP A 38 -12.34 -8.97 7.99
CA ASP A 38 -12.90 -10.17 8.62
C ASP A 38 -11.81 -10.95 9.40
N VAL A 39 -10.61 -11.08 8.83
CA VAL A 39 -9.44 -11.65 9.52
C VAL A 39 -9.08 -10.83 10.77
N GLU A 40 -9.20 -9.51 10.69
CA GLU A 40 -9.00 -8.60 11.81
C GLU A 40 -10.21 -8.51 12.77
N ARG A 41 -11.28 -9.29 12.52
CA ARG A 41 -12.53 -9.34 13.28
C ARG A 41 -13.23 -7.99 13.40
N LYS A 42 -13.01 -7.11 12.42
CA LYS A 42 -13.70 -5.82 12.34
C LYS A 42 -15.10 -6.04 11.77
N LYS A 43 -16.10 -5.45 12.44
CA LYS A 43 -17.49 -5.47 11.99
C LYS A 43 -17.78 -4.24 11.14
N VAL A 44 -17.45 -4.34 9.86
CA VAL A 44 -17.63 -3.28 8.86
C VAL A 44 -18.64 -3.72 7.82
N ILE A 45 -19.55 -2.82 7.48
CA ILE A 45 -20.48 -2.94 6.36
C ILE A 45 -19.88 -2.12 5.22
N TYR A 46 -19.76 -2.75 4.05
CA TYR A 46 -19.27 -2.10 2.84
C TYR A 46 -20.40 -1.90 1.86
N ARG A 47 -20.49 -0.71 1.28
CA ARG A 47 -21.49 -0.39 0.24
C ARG A 47 -20.83 0.21 -0.97
N LEU A 48 -21.33 -0.18 -2.13
CA LEU A 48 -20.89 0.29 -3.43
C LEU A 48 -22.05 1.02 -4.09
N TYR A 49 -21.82 2.29 -4.43
CA TYR A 49 -22.77 3.15 -5.10
C TYR A 49 -22.29 3.47 -6.52
N ASP A 50 -23.24 3.66 -7.44
CA ASP A 50 -23.03 4.34 -8.71
C ASP A 50 -23.77 5.68 -8.65
N ASP A 51 -23.01 6.76 -8.55
CA ASP A 51 -23.47 8.09 -8.15
C ASP A 51 -24.28 8.10 -6.83
N HIS A 52 -25.58 7.81 -6.92
CA HIS A 52 -26.53 7.80 -5.80
C HIS A 52 -27.26 6.46 -5.64
N GLU A 53 -27.06 5.51 -6.56
CA GLU A 53 -27.74 4.22 -6.54
C GLU A 53 -26.87 3.16 -5.86
N LEU A 54 -27.41 2.50 -4.84
CA LEU A 54 -26.73 1.38 -4.18
C LEU A 54 -26.72 0.15 -5.09
N LEU A 55 -25.53 -0.24 -5.58
CA LEU A 55 -25.35 -1.39 -6.45
C LEU A 55 -25.05 -2.68 -5.68
N HIS A 56 -24.26 -2.60 -4.61
CA HIS A 56 -23.82 -3.78 -3.88
C HIS A 56 -23.55 -3.47 -2.41
N GLU A 57 -23.77 -4.46 -1.54
CA GLU A 57 -23.54 -4.33 -0.10
C GLU A 57 -23.05 -5.66 0.47
N LEU A 58 -22.01 -5.60 1.31
CA LEU A 58 -21.41 -6.73 2.01
C LEU A 58 -21.59 -6.63 3.53
N ASN A 59 -21.63 -7.79 4.18
CA ASN A 59 -21.70 -7.97 5.64
C ASN A 59 -22.93 -7.31 6.31
N LYS A 60 -24.10 -7.42 5.67
CA LYS A 60 -25.36 -6.84 6.16
C LYS A 60 -25.73 -7.31 7.56
N GLU A 61 -25.33 -8.51 7.94
CA GLU A 61 -25.53 -9.10 9.26
C GLU A 61 -24.88 -8.27 10.38
N ASN A 62 -23.89 -7.43 10.08
CA ASN A 62 -23.28 -6.52 11.04
C ASN A 62 -24.18 -5.32 11.42
N ILE A 63 -25.35 -5.17 10.80
CA ILE A 63 -26.36 -4.12 11.04
C ILE A 63 -27.14 -4.31 12.38
N SER A 64 -26.82 -5.34 13.17
CA SER A 64 -27.58 -5.65 14.39
C SER A 64 -27.07 -4.92 15.64
N ILE A 65 -27.33 -3.60 15.74
CA ILE A 65 -27.34 -2.91 17.04
C ILE A 65 -28.63 -2.07 17.15
N THR A 66 -29.42 -2.35 18.19
CA THR A 66 -30.75 -1.78 18.51
C THR A 66 -30.84 -0.24 18.62
N HIS A 67 -29.71 0.47 18.47
CA HIS A 67 -29.61 1.93 18.63
C HIS A 67 -28.64 2.61 17.66
N ALA A 68 -28.15 1.91 16.62
CA ALA A 68 -27.26 2.52 15.66
C ALA A 68 -28.06 3.30 14.60
N LYS A 69 -27.64 4.55 14.33
CA LYS A 69 -28.17 5.36 13.24
C LYS A 69 -27.52 4.89 11.96
N TYR A 70 -28.18 3.98 11.26
CA TYR A 70 -27.76 3.61 9.90
C TYR A 70 -28.23 4.70 8.94
N ALA A 71 -27.37 5.12 8.02
CA ALA A 71 -27.80 5.99 6.93
C ALA A 71 -28.90 5.25 6.16
N GLU A 72 -30.13 5.76 6.24
CA GLU A 72 -31.19 5.38 5.31
C GLU A 72 -30.69 5.79 3.94
N GLY A 73 -30.65 4.84 2.99
CA GLY A 73 -29.85 4.88 1.77
C GLY A 73 -30.19 5.96 0.74
N ASN A 74 -30.52 7.19 1.14
CA ASN A 74 -30.83 8.29 0.24
C ASN A 74 -30.46 9.72 0.71
N GLY A 75 -29.81 9.95 1.86
CA GLY A 75 -29.41 11.34 2.17
C GLY A 75 -28.90 11.61 3.57
N ASP A 76 -27.58 11.79 3.67
CA ASP A 76 -26.87 12.94 4.27
C ASP A 76 -25.42 12.49 4.50
N PHE A 77 -24.71 12.20 3.42
CA PHE A 77 -23.26 12.09 3.52
C PHE A 77 -22.75 13.51 3.77
N ASN A 78 -22.19 13.77 4.95
CA ASN A 78 -21.42 14.98 5.20
C ASN A 78 -20.19 14.98 4.28
N ASN A 79 -20.42 15.39 3.02
CA ASN A 79 -19.45 15.63 1.98
C ASN A 79 -18.45 16.65 2.47
N ALA A 80 -17.20 16.25 2.73
CA ALA A 80 -16.12 17.24 2.84
C ALA A 80 -14.70 16.70 2.78
N VAL A 81 -14.43 15.40 2.96
CA VAL A 81 -13.04 14.93 2.92
C VAL A 81 -12.70 14.53 1.48
N PRO A 82 -11.88 15.33 0.77
CA PRO A 82 -11.43 14.94 -0.56
C PRO A 82 -10.55 13.70 -0.45
N PHE A 83 -10.65 12.82 -1.45
CA PHE A 83 -9.68 11.73 -1.59
C PHE A 83 -8.30 12.32 -1.83
N ILE A 84 -7.39 12.06 -0.89
CA ILE A 84 -6.06 12.65 -0.88
C ILE A 84 -5.11 11.79 -1.72
N PHE A 85 -5.38 10.49 -1.84
CA PHE A 85 -4.53 9.57 -2.60
C PHE A 85 -5.15 9.26 -3.96
N GLN A 86 -4.40 9.50 -5.02
CA GLN A 86 -4.83 9.26 -6.39
C GLN A 86 -3.93 8.21 -7.05
N VAL A 87 -4.54 7.18 -7.61
CA VAL A 87 -3.84 6.13 -8.36
C VAL A 87 -4.05 6.36 -9.85
N MET A 88 -2.95 6.52 -10.57
CA MET A 88 -2.92 6.60 -12.02
C MET A 88 -2.19 5.41 -12.61
N ILE A 89 -2.61 4.98 -13.79
CA ILE A 89 -1.89 4.00 -14.61
C ILE A 89 -1.32 4.67 -15.85
N LYS A 90 -0.10 4.27 -16.21
CA LYS A 90 0.51 4.53 -17.51
C LYS A 90 0.80 3.19 -18.15
N THR A 91 0.05 2.87 -19.20
CA THR A 91 0.28 1.66 -19.98
C THR A 91 1.40 1.86 -20.99
N MET A 92 2.03 0.78 -21.43
CA MET A 92 3.13 0.86 -22.40
C MET A 92 2.70 1.48 -23.74
N ASP A 93 1.45 1.23 -24.15
CA ASP A 93 0.90 1.65 -25.44
C ASP A 93 0.34 3.09 -25.43
N SER A 94 0.25 3.72 -24.25
CA SER A 94 -0.31 5.07 -24.09
C SER A 94 0.71 6.05 -23.50
N LEU A 95 0.84 7.21 -24.13
CA LEU A 95 1.59 8.33 -23.53
C LEU A 95 0.81 8.97 -22.37
N GLU A 96 -0.51 8.81 -22.35
CA GLU A 96 -1.40 9.46 -21.40
C GLU A 96 -1.52 8.65 -20.10
N ARG A 97 -1.53 9.37 -18.99
CA ARG A 97 -1.81 8.82 -17.67
C ARG A 97 -3.30 8.88 -17.41
N LYS A 98 -3.90 7.73 -17.11
CA LYS A 98 -5.32 7.64 -16.75
C LYS A 98 -5.45 7.49 -15.24
N THR A 99 -6.27 8.32 -14.61
CA THR A 99 -6.68 8.08 -13.22
C THR A 99 -7.59 6.87 -13.18
N ILE A 100 -7.39 5.95 -12.24
CA ILE A 100 -8.18 4.72 -12.16
C ILE A 100 -8.89 4.56 -10.82
N ALA A 101 -8.29 5.04 -9.74
CA ALA A 101 -8.88 5.02 -8.41
C ALA A 101 -8.40 6.19 -7.54
N GLN A 102 -9.21 6.56 -6.55
CA GLN A 102 -8.91 7.55 -5.52
C GLN A 102 -9.24 6.99 -4.14
N PHE A 103 -8.48 7.36 -3.11
CA PHE A 103 -8.57 6.81 -1.76
C PHE A 103 -8.34 7.86 -0.67
N ASN A 104 -8.90 7.60 0.51
CA ASN A 104 -8.64 8.38 1.71
C ASN A 104 -7.39 7.92 2.47
N ASP A 105 -7.03 6.65 2.34
CA ASP A 105 -5.87 6.05 3.01
C ASP A 105 -4.80 5.57 2.02
N LYS A 106 -3.53 5.68 2.42
CA LYS A 106 -2.39 5.25 1.62
C LYS A 106 -2.34 3.73 1.48
N ASN A 107 -2.67 3.00 2.55
CA ASN A 107 -2.60 1.54 2.54
C ASN A 107 -3.70 0.96 1.65
N ASP A 108 -4.87 1.59 1.60
CA ASP A 108 -5.92 1.24 0.66
C ASP A 108 -5.47 1.42 -0.80
N ALA A 109 -4.81 2.54 -1.11
CA ALA A 109 -4.26 2.77 -2.45
C ALA A 109 -3.21 1.71 -2.82
N ASN A 110 -2.30 1.39 -1.88
CA ASN A 110 -1.31 0.33 -2.08
C ASN A 110 -1.96 -1.05 -2.24
N LEU A 111 -2.95 -1.37 -1.42
CA LEU A 111 -3.70 -2.62 -1.47
C LEU A 111 -4.34 -2.79 -2.84
N PHE A 112 -5.03 -1.75 -3.33
CA PHE A 112 -5.63 -1.77 -4.66
C PHE A 112 -4.61 -2.06 -5.76
N VAL A 113 -3.44 -1.40 -5.73
CA VAL A 113 -2.39 -1.60 -6.73
C VAL A 113 -1.81 -3.01 -6.68
N VAL A 114 -1.55 -3.54 -5.48
CA VAL A 114 -1.09 -4.93 -5.31
C VAL A 114 -2.13 -5.91 -5.86
N CYS A 115 -3.40 -5.72 -5.50
CA CYS A 115 -4.47 -6.61 -5.96
C CYS A 115 -4.64 -6.54 -7.48
N LYS A 116 -4.46 -5.36 -8.09
CA LYS A 116 -4.45 -5.20 -9.55
C LYS A 116 -3.37 -6.03 -10.24
N PHE A 117 -2.17 -6.10 -9.68
CA PHE A 117 -1.10 -6.93 -10.25
C PHE A 117 -1.32 -8.45 -10.09
N GLU A 118 -2.05 -8.87 -9.05
CA GLU A 118 -2.26 -10.28 -8.75
C GLU A 118 -3.40 -10.89 -9.59
N ASP A 119 -4.50 -10.17 -9.78
CA ASP A 119 -5.74 -10.74 -10.33
C ASP A 119 -6.19 -10.13 -11.67
N ASP A 120 -5.58 -9.02 -12.12
CA ASP A 120 -5.94 -8.38 -13.41
C ASP A 120 -5.00 -8.79 -14.55
N ASN A 121 -5.51 -9.60 -15.48
CA ASN A 121 -4.77 -10.07 -16.64
C ASN A 121 -4.53 -8.99 -17.71
N THR A 122 -5.17 -7.82 -17.59
CA THR A 122 -4.98 -6.70 -18.53
C THR A 122 -3.73 -5.89 -18.22
N VAL A 123 -3.19 -6.02 -17.00
CA VAL A 123 -2.03 -5.29 -16.53
C VAL A 123 -0.76 -6.01 -16.96
N HIS A 124 0.04 -5.33 -17.78
CA HIS A 124 1.35 -5.83 -18.21
C HIS A 124 2.42 -5.54 -17.15
N ASP A 125 3.49 -6.33 -17.16
CA ASP A 125 4.59 -6.20 -16.20
C ASP A 125 5.30 -4.83 -16.26
N ASN A 126 5.22 -4.17 -17.43
CA ASN A 126 5.79 -2.85 -17.69
C ASN A 126 4.82 -1.69 -17.38
N ASP A 127 3.55 -1.97 -17.10
CA ASP A 127 2.59 -0.93 -16.77
C ASP A 127 2.97 -0.30 -15.43
N LEU A 128 2.96 1.03 -15.41
CA LEU A 128 3.39 1.82 -14.27
C LEU A 128 2.17 2.35 -13.53
N PHE A 129 2.04 1.96 -12.28
CA PHE A 129 1.10 2.56 -11.35
C PHE A 129 1.81 3.66 -10.58
N LEU A 130 1.18 4.82 -10.54
CA LEU A 130 1.68 6.03 -9.93
C LEU A 130 0.71 6.42 -8.82
N ILE A 131 1.21 6.47 -7.59
CA ILE A 131 0.42 6.88 -6.43
C ILE A 131 0.79 8.32 -6.12
N PHE A 132 -0.18 9.22 -6.19
CA PHE A 132 -0.05 10.61 -5.83
C PHE A 132 -0.72 10.85 -4.47
N LYS A 133 -0.14 11.75 -3.68
CA LYS A 133 -0.81 12.40 -2.56
C LYS A 133 -1.06 13.85 -2.95
N ASP A 134 -2.31 14.24 -3.06
CA ASP A 134 -2.79 15.49 -3.64
C ASP A 134 -2.31 15.65 -5.09
N LYS A 135 -1.11 16.19 -5.27
CA LYS A 135 -0.46 16.41 -6.58
C LYS A 135 1.01 15.98 -6.60
N ILE A 136 1.49 15.39 -5.51
CA ILE A 136 2.87 14.97 -5.32
C ILE A 136 2.95 13.47 -5.55
N LEU A 137 3.79 13.04 -6.48
CA LEU A 137 4.07 11.63 -6.69
C LEU A 137 4.79 11.07 -5.47
N ILE A 138 4.21 10.06 -4.81
CA ILE A 138 4.77 9.45 -3.59
C ILE A 138 5.28 8.03 -3.81
N ASP A 139 4.76 7.30 -4.80
CA ASP A 139 5.26 5.97 -5.16
C ASP A 139 5.06 5.69 -6.64
N THR A 140 5.97 4.90 -7.21
CA THR A 140 5.91 4.38 -8.57
C THR A 140 6.17 2.89 -8.49
N VAL A 141 5.19 2.10 -8.91
CA VAL A 141 5.24 0.65 -8.80
C VAL A 141 4.84 0.01 -10.11
N ASN A 142 5.51 -1.08 -10.43
CA ASN A 142 5.11 -2.04 -11.45
C ASN A 142 5.10 -3.43 -10.81
N LYS A 143 4.74 -4.44 -11.59
CA LYS A 143 4.63 -5.82 -11.10
C LYS A 143 5.96 -6.34 -10.56
N THR A 144 7.07 -6.03 -11.24
CA THR A 144 8.41 -6.50 -10.86
C THR A 144 8.91 -5.89 -9.56
N ILE A 145 8.71 -4.58 -9.36
CA ILE A 145 9.04 -3.86 -8.11
C ILE A 145 8.23 -4.44 -6.96
N THR A 146 6.93 -4.65 -7.15
CA THR A 146 6.05 -5.23 -6.11
C THR A 146 6.48 -6.65 -5.73
N ALA A 147 6.81 -7.48 -6.71
CA ALA A 147 7.31 -8.84 -6.47
C ALA A 147 8.65 -8.85 -5.72
N ASN A 148 9.56 -7.92 -6.04
CA ASN A 148 10.84 -7.79 -5.34
C ASN A 148 10.65 -7.32 -3.88
N ARG A 149 9.78 -6.33 -3.63
CA ARG A 149 9.44 -5.88 -2.27
C ARG A 149 8.84 -7.02 -1.43
N LYS A 150 7.99 -7.87 -2.03
CA LYS A 150 7.42 -9.06 -1.37
C LYS A 150 8.52 -10.05 -0.98
N LYS A 151 9.47 -10.33 -1.89
CA LYS A 151 10.63 -11.19 -1.61
C LYS A 151 11.51 -10.65 -0.47
N GLU A 152 11.83 -9.36 -0.47
CA GLU A 152 12.62 -8.72 0.59
C GLU A 152 11.93 -8.80 1.96
N SER A 153 10.61 -8.56 2.01
CA SER A 153 9.83 -8.68 3.26
C SER A 153 9.77 -10.11 3.80
N SER A 154 9.68 -11.12 2.91
CA SER A 154 9.68 -12.54 3.28
C SER A 154 11.08 -13.08 3.65
N GLY A 155 12.15 -12.46 3.15
CA GLY A 155 13.52 -12.80 3.50
C GLY A 155 13.90 -12.36 4.92
N SER A 156 13.16 -11.43 5.51
CA SER A 156 13.43 -10.91 6.85
C SER A 156 12.84 -11.76 7.98
N SER A 157 12.06 -12.80 7.69
CA SER A 157 11.42 -13.68 8.69
C SER A 157 12.17 -15.01 8.92
N GLY A 158 13.33 -15.20 8.30
CA GLY A 158 14.04 -16.48 8.26
C GLY A 158 15.54 -16.41 8.53
N ASN A 159 15.97 -15.78 9.62
CA ASN A 159 17.15 -16.13 10.44
C ASN A 159 17.55 -14.96 11.35
N GLU A 160 16.91 -14.85 12.51
CA GLU A 160 17.53 -14.21 13.68
C GLU A 160 18.53 -15.19 14.34
N LYS A 161 19.53 -15.62 13.56
CA LYS A 161 20.83 -16.00 14.12
C LYS A 161 21.81 -15.02 13.53
N GLY A 162 22.25 -14.10 14.39
CA GLY A 162 23.02 -12.91 14.05
C GLY A 162 24.06 -13.15 12.96
N SER A 163 23.75 -12.68 11.74
CA SER A 163 24.78 -12.31 10.80
C SER A 163 25.30 -10.95 11.25
N THR A 164 26.33 -10.96 12.08
CA THR A 164 27.15 -9.78 12.31
C THR A 164 27.71 -9.39 10.96
N TYR A 165 27.12 -8.38 10.31
CA TYR A 165 27.69 -7.75 9.14
C TYR A 165 29.05 -7.16 9.56
N LYS A 166 30.10 -7.97 9.46
CA LYS A 166 31.47 -7.46 9.52
C LYS A 166 31.66 -6.70 8.21
N LEU A 167 31.46 -5.39 8.27
CA LEU A 167 32.02 -4.48 7.27
C LEU A 167 33.48 -4.91 7.11
N SER A 168 33.83 -5.50 5.97
CA SER A 168 35.23 -5.77 5.66
C SER A 168 35.94 -4.43 5.79
N PRO A 169 36.92 -4.28 6.70
CA PRO A 169 37.62 -3.02 6.82
C PRO A 169 38.17 -2.67 5.45
N LEU A 170 37.91 -1.44 5.01
CA LEU A 170 38.48 -0.87 3.78
C LEU A 170 39.95 -1.28 3.73
N SER A 171 40.34 -1.95 2.64
CA SER A 171 41.71 -2.43 2.42
C SER A 171 42.67 -1.30 2.77
N THR A 172 43.37 -1.45 3.89
CA THR A 172 44.33 -0.46 4.35
C THR A 172 45.37 -0.33 3.25
N ARG A 173 45.46 0.88 2.70
CA ARG A 173 46.46 1.31 1.72
C ARG A 173 47.82 0.65 2.04
N PRO A 174 48.56 0.09 1.07
CA PRO A 174 49.87 -0.47 1.34
C PRO A 174 50.74 0.59 2.00
N THR A 175 51.18 0.34 3.24
CA THR A 175 52.17 1.17 3.90
C THR A 175 53.46 1.08 3.07
N PRO A 176 54.00 2.20 2.55
CA PRO A 176 55.26 2.14 1.82
C PRO A 176 56.35 1.61 2.76
N GLY A 177 57.08 0.59 2.30
CA GLY A 177 58.19 0.00 3.05
C GLY A 177 59.28 1.05 3.27
N GLY A 178 59.59 1.33 4.54
CA GLY A 178 60.60 2.34 4.91
C GLY A 178 60.42 2.97 6.29
N GLY A 179 59.64 2.36 7.19
CA GLY A 179 59.61 2.77 8.60
C GLY A 179 60.92 2.39 9.31
N PRO A 180 61.45 3.22 10.22
CA PRO A 180 62.73 2.98 10.87
C PRO A 180 62.69 1.70 11.70
N ALA A 181 63.80 0.95 11.70
CA ALA A 181 63.87 -0.35 12.35
C ALA A 181 64.00 -0.22 13.89
N ASP A 182 63.17 -0.95 14.62
CA ASP A 182 63.09 -1.03 16.10
C ASP A 182 64.30 -1.74 16.77
N TYR A 183 65.53 -1.42 16.35
CA TYR A 183 66.75 -2.04 16.89
C TYR A 183 67.64 -1.07 17.70
N TRP A 184 67.07 0.02 18.21
CA TRP A 184 67.83 1.01 19.01
C TRP A 184 67.11 1.37 20.30
N VAL A 185 66.86 0.37 21.15
CA VAL A 185 66.94 0.58 22.60
C VAL A 185 67.73 -0.61 23.16
N LYS A 186 69.01 -0.38 23.43
CA LYS A 186 69.76 -1.27 24.32
C LYS A 186 69.13 -1.13 25.70
N ASN A 187 68.56 -2.22 26.22
CA ASN A 187 68.27 -2.32 27.64
C ASN A 187 69.58 -2.70 28.34
N GLU A 188 70.43 -1.71 28.56
CA GLU A 188 71.43 -1.75 29.63
C GLU A 188 70.94 -0.72 30.65
N ASP A 189 70.61 -1.19 31.85
CA ASP A 189 71.05 -0.62 33.13
C ASP A 189 70.44 -1.44 34.29
N GLU A 190 71.37 -2.04 35.06
CA GLU A 190 71.35 -2.55 36.46
C GLU A 190 70.08 -3.15 37.11
#